data_AF-A0AAJ5VH69-F1
#
_entry.id   AF-A0AAJ5VH69-F1
#
_cell.length_a   1.000
_cell.length_b   1.000
_cell.length_c   1.000
_cell.angle_alpha   90.00
_cell.angle_beta   90.00
_cell.angle_gamma   90.00
#
_symmetry.space_group_name_H-M   'P 1'
#
loop_
_entity.id
_entity.type
_entity.pdbx_description
1 polymer ?
#
loop_
_entity_poly.entity_id
_entity_poly.type
_entity_poly.pdbx_seq_one_letter_code
_entity_poly.pdbx_strand_id
1 'polypeptide(L)'
;MRPAALRALCLSFNAAVEEFPFNPETSVFKVNGKVFALTDLGAEPLTVSLKCEPEEAVRLREAHPDVVVPGWHLNKRHWNTVTVGELPAARVREMVEDSYDLVVAKLPRAERLRLDRP
;
A
#
# COMPACT_ATOMS: atom_id res chain seq x y z
N MET A 1 10.49 9.03 -0.61
CA MET A 1 10.64 8.33 0.71
C MET A 1 11.67 7.20 0.57
N ARG A 2 12.47 6.85 1.58
CA ARG A 2 13.48 5.76 1.50
C ARG A 2 12.86 4.37 1.77
N PRO A 3 13.43 3.25 1.25
CA PRO A 3 12.89 1.91 1.47
C PRO A 3 12.68 1.55 2.95
N ALA A 4 13.69 1.78 3.80
CA ALA A 4 13.58 1.52 5.24
C ALA A 4 12.47 2.34 5.92
N ALA A 5 12.20 3.56 5.43
CA ALA A 5 11.13 4.40 5.97
C ALA A 5 9.75 3.92 5.51
N LEU A 6 9.62 3.44 4.27
CA LEU A 6 8.40 2.83 3.76
C LEU A 6 8.06 1.55 4.54
N ARG A 7 9.04 0.66 4.73
CA ARG A 7 8.87 -0.54 5.55
C ARG A 7 8.44 -0.21 6.98
N ALA A 8 9.13 0.73 7.62
CA ALA A 8 8.81 1.17 8.98
C ALA A 8 7.39 1.77 9.07
N LEU A 9 6.95 2.53 8.06
CA LEU A 9 5.59 3.04 7.98
C LEU A 9 4.58 1.89 7.90
N CYS A 10 4.75 0.94 6.97
CA CYS A 10 3.84 -0.21 6.82
C CYS A 10 3.76 -1.06 8.09
N LEU A 11 4.86 -1.24 8.81
CA LEU A 11 4.89 -2.00 10.07
C LEU A 11 4.44 -1.18 11.29
N SER A 12 4.17 0.12 11.14
CA SER A 12 3.68 0.96 12.23
C SER A 12 2.17 0.83 12.47
N PHE A 13 1.43 0.25 11.52
CA PHE A 13 -0.01 0.03 11.67
C PHE A 13 -0.31 -1.17 12.57
N ASN A 14 -1.43 -1.09 13.30
CA ASN A 14 -1.87 -2.15 14.21
C ASN A 14 -2.05 -3.48 13.46
N ALA A 15 -1.53 -4.56 14.06
CA ALA A 15 -1.58 -5.92 13.48
C ALA A 15 -1.01 -6.02 12.04
N ALA A 16 -0.17 -5.07 11.63
CA ALA A 16 0.54 -5.17 10.37
C ALA A 16 1.68 -6.19 10.47
N VAL A 17 1.80 -7.03 9.45
CA VAL A 17 2.89 -7.98 9.29
C VAL A 17 3.48 -7.86 7.90
N GLU A 18 4.75 -8.26 7.77
CA GLU A 18 5.46 -8.39 6.50
C GLU A 18 5.70 -9.87 6.22
N GLU A 19 5.35 -10.31 5.01
CA GLU A 19 5.51 -11.69 4.55
C GLU A 19 6.07 -11.73 3.13
N PHE A 20 6.60 -12.88 2.73
CA PHE A 20 7.23 -13.13 1.42
C PHE A 20 6.59 -14.33 0.71
N PRO A 21 5.28 -14.28 0.39
CA PRO A 21 4.54 -15.45 -0.11
C PRO A 21 4.85 -15.81 -1.57
N PHE A 22 5.53 -14.93 -2.33
CA PHE A 22 5.80 -15.13 -3.75
C PHE A 22 7.27 -15.46 -4.02
N ASN A 23 8.17 -14.67 -3.44
CA ASN A 23 9.63 -14.82 -3.51
C ASN A 23 10.28 -14.06 -2.33
N PRO A 24 11.58 -14.28 -2.06
CA PRO A 24 12.30 -13.62 -0.97
C PRO A 24 12.40 -12.09 -1.08
N GLU A 25 12.22 -11.51 -2.26
CA GLU A 25 12.43 -10.08 -2.52
C GLU A 25 11.15 -9.25 -2.32
N THR A 26 9.98 -9.82 -2.62
CA THR A 26 8.70 -9.11 -2.63
C THR A 26 8.10 -9.07 -1.23
N SER A 27 8.24 -7.92 -0.59
CA SER A 27 7.59 -7.62 0.69
C SER A 27 6.09 -7.46 0.48
N VAL A 28 5.29 -8.27 1.18
CA VAL A 28 3.83 -8.20 1.19
C VAL A 28 3.37 -7.83 2.59
N PHE A 29 2.86 -6.60 2.74
CA PHE A 29 2.34 -6.10 4.00
C PHE A 29 0.85 -6.41 4.13
N LYS A 30 0.48 -6.99 5.28
CA LYS A 30 -0.87 -7.47 5.55
C LYS A 30 -1.38 -6.99 6.90
N VAL A 31 -2.70 -6.81 6.99
CA VAL A 31 -3.44 -6.64 8.24
C VAL A 31 -4.49 -7.75 8.32
N ASN A 32 -4.47 -8.53 9.41
CA ASN A 32 -5.35 -9.70 9.59
C ASN A 32 -5.43 -10.61 8.34
N GLY A 33 -4.27 -10.90 7.75
CA GLY A 33 -4.13 -11.76 6.56
C GLY A 33 -4.58 -11.13 5.23
N LYS A 34 -4.98 -9.86 5.21
CA LYS A 34 -5.37 -9.12 4.00
C LYS A 34 -4.27 -8.14 3.59
N VAL A 35 -3.88 -8.18 2.31
CA VAL A 35 -2.80 -7.35 1.76
C VAL A 35 -3.24 -5.89 1.59
N PHE A 36 -2.42 -4.95 2.05
CA PHE A 36 -2.59 -3.52 1.81
C PHE A 36 -1.39 -2.89 1.08
N ALA A 37 -0.19 -3.47 1.13
CA ALA A 37 0.93 -2.97 0.34
C ALA A 37 1.81 -4.11 -0.18
N LEU A 38 2.34 -3.94 -1.40
CA LEU A 38 3.34 -4.83 -1.99
C LEU A 38 4.49 -4.00 -2.57
N THR A 39 5.72 -4.40 -2.33
CA THR A 39 6.90 -3.68 -2.84
C THR A 39 8.12 -4.61 -2.85
N ASP A 40 8.98 -4.43 -3.83
CA ASP A 40 10.37 -4.86 -3.73
C ASP A 40 11.17 -3.69 -3.15
N LEU A 41 11.61 -3.83 -1.89
CA LEU A 41 12.34 -2.78 -1.17
C LEU A 41 13.77 -2.56 -1.70
N GLY A 42 14.29 -3.50 -2.49
CA GLY A 42 15.59 -3.41 -3.16
C GLY A 42 15.52 -2.86 -4.58
N ALA A 43 14.31 -2.69 -5.15
CA ALA A 43 14.15 -2.21 -6.51
C ALA A 43 14.51 -0.73 -6.69
N GLU A 44 15.11 -0.42 -7.83
CA GLU A 44 15.37 0.94 -8.31
C GLU A 44 14.74 1.11 -9.69
N PRO A 45 13.72 1.97 -9.86
CA PRO A 45 13.13 2.84 -8.83
C PRO A 45 12.30 2.07 -7.78
N LEU A 46 12.27 2.60 -6.55
CA LEU A 46 11.40 2.07 -5.49
C LEU A 46 9.93 2.30 -5.87
N THR A 47 9.17 1.21 -5.94
CA THR A 47 7.73 1.27 -6.21
C THR A 47 6.94 0.54 -5.14
N VAL A 48 5.68 0.95 -4.92
CA VAL A 48 4.75 0.27 -4.01
C VAL A 48 3.37 0.15 -4.64
N SER A 49 2.80 -1.05 -4.59
CA SER A 49 1.42 -1.30 -4.98
C SER A 49 0.49 -1.14 -3.78
N LEU A 50 -0.53 -0.29 -3.91
CA LEU A 50 -1.45 0.09 -2.84
C LEU A 50 -2.91 -0.05 -3.27
N LYS A 51 -3.79 -0.43 -2.33
CA LYS A 51 -5.24 -0.39 -2.51
C LYS A 51 -5.69 1.05 -2.67
N CYS A 52 -6.70 1.24 -3.51
CA CYS A 52 -7.35 2.53 -3.72
C CYS A 52 -8.82 2.31 -4.03
N GLU A 53 -9.65 3.29 -3.70
CA GLU A 53 -11.03 3.33 -4.20
C GLU A 53 -11.03 3.54 -5.72
N PRO A 54 -11.95 2.91 -6.48
CA PRO A 54 -11.88 2.88 -7.93
C PRO A 54 -11.83 4.26 -8.61
N GLU A 55 -12.64 5.20 -8.14
CA GLU A 55 -12.69 6.54 -8.70
C GLU A 55 -11.39 7.32 -8.42
N GLU A 56 -10.87 7.21 -7.20
CA GLU A 56 -9.59 7.81 -6.84
C GLU A 56 -8.43 7.16 -7.60
N ALA A 57 -8.51 5.85 -7.85
CA ALA A 57 -7.48 5.14 -8.60
C ALA A 57 -7.34 5.70 -10.02
N VAL A 58 -8.46 6.05 -10.66
CA VAL A 58 -8.47 6.70 -11.98
C VAL A 58 -7.93 8.13 -11.88
N ARG A 59 -8.46 8.94 -10.95
CA ARG A 59 -8.02 10.34 -10.78
C ARG A 59 -6.51 10.46 -10.55
N LEU A 60 -5.94 9.60 -9.71
CA LEU A 60 -4.50 9.61 -9.42
C LEU A 60 -3.64 9.28 -10.64
N ARG A 61 -4.09 8.34 -11.49
CA ARG A 61 -3.38 7.99 -12.74
C ARG A 61 -3.46 9.13 -13.74
N GLU A 62 -4.60 9.82 -13.82
CA GLU A 62 -4.77 10.97 -14.71
C GLU A 62 -3.91 12.16 -14.27
N ALA A 63 -3.83 12.40 -12.96
CA ALA A 63 -3.02 13.47 -12.38
C ALA A 63 -1.51 13.19 -12.44
N HIS A 64 -1.11 11.91 -12.43
CA HIS A 64 0.29 11.49 -12.31
C HIS A 64 0.61 10.28 -13.23
N PRO A 65 0.48 10.39 -14.56
CA PRO A 65 0.47 9.25 -15.48
C PRO A 65 1.74 8.39 -15.50
N ASP A 66 2.91 8.98 -15.21
CA ASP A 66 4.20 8.26 -15.21
C ASP A 66 4.65 7.84 -13.79
N VAL A 67 3.91 8.26 -12.77
CA VAL A 67 4.27 8.05 -11.36
C VAL A 67 3.28 7.11 -10.67
N VAL A 68 2.01 7.18 -11.05
CA VAL A 68 0.94 6.31 -10.57
C VAL A 68 0.37 5.55 -11.75
N VAL A 69 0.70 4.26 -11.81
CA VAL A 69 0.28 3.38 -12.91
C VAL A 69 -0.67 2.30 -12.38
N PRO A 70 -1.44 1.62 -13.25
CA PRO A 70 -2.26 0.49 -12.82
C PRO A 70 -1.44 -0.59 -12.11
N GLY A 71 -1.99 -1.19 -11.05
CA GLY A 71 -1.34 -2.23 -10.27
C GLY A 71 -0.84 -3.40 -11.14
N TRP A 72 0.47 -3.66 -11.12
CA TRP A 72 1.09 -4.74 -11.89
C TRP A 72 0.67 -6.10 -11.31
N HIS A 73 0.18 -7.02 -12.14
CA HIS A 73 -0.41 -8.32 -11.73
C HIS A 73 -1.58 -8.25 -10.73
N LEU A 74 -2.15 -7.06 -10.49
CA LEU A 74 -3.23 -6.85 -9.55
C LEU A 74 -4.53 -6.44 -10.26
N ASN A 75 -5.63 -6.42 -9.49
CA ASN A 75 -6.89 -5.87 -9.97
C ASN A 75 -6.77 -4.35 -10.14
N LYS A 76 -6.57 -3.91 -11.38
CA LYS A 76 -6.37 -2.52 -11.80
C LYS A 76 -7.55 -1.60 -11.49
N ARG A 77 -8.71 -2.11 -11.10
CA ARG A 77 -9.81 -1.28 -10.58
C ARG A 77 -9.52 -0.78 -9.17
N HIS A 78 -8.74 -1.51 -8.38
CA HIS A 78 -8.57 -1.26 -6.94
C HIS A 78 -7.12 -1.08 -6.52
N TRP A 79 -6.17 -1.17 -7.44
CA TRP A 79 -4.74 -1.15 -7.12
C TRP A 79 -3.98 -0.22 -8.06
N ASN A 80 -3.12 0.59 -7.46
CA ASN A 80 -2.14 1.44 -8.15
C ASN A 80 -0.74 1.02 -7.74
N THR A 81 0.20 1.06 -8.67
CA THR A 81 1.64 1.02 -8.39
C THR A 81 2.17 2.44 -8.43
N VAL A 82 2.87 2.87 -7.39
CA VAL A 82 3.36 4.23 -7.21
C VAL A 82 4.87 4.24 -7.17
N THR A 83 5.50 5.08 -7.98
CA THR A 83 6.94 5.37 -7.91
C THR A 83 7.22 6.32 -6.74
N VAL A 84 7.83 5.80 -5.68
CA VAL A 84 7.93 6.46 -4.36
C VAL A 84 8.85 7.68 -4.34
N GLY A 85 9.83 7.72 -5.26
CA GLY A 85 10.76 8.84 -5.41
C GLY A 85 10.14 10.08 -6.06
N GLU A 86 9.04 9.91 -6.79
CA GLU A 86 8.45 10.93 -7.67
C GLU A 86 7.24 11.64 -7.05
N LEU A 87 6.89 11.30 -5.79
CA LEU A 87 5.87 12.00 -5.02
C LEU A 87 6.44 12.55 -3.71
N PRO A 88 5.89 13.64 -3.16
CA PRO A 88 6.19 14.08 -1.81
C PRO A 88 6.01 12.94 -0.81
N ALA A 89 6.93 12.80 0.15
CA ALA A 89 6.88 11.71 1.13
C ALA A 89 5.60 11.69 1.97
N ALA A 90 4.99 12.86 2.22
CA ALA A 90 3.68 12.97 2.86
C ALA A 90 2.57 12.34 2.01
N ARG A 91 2.59 12.57 0.69
CA ARG A 91 1.60 11.98 -0.21
C ARG A 91 1.70 10.46 -0.28
N VAL A 92 2.92 9.91 -0.34
CA VAL A 92 3.12 8.46 -0.28
C VAL A 92 2.62 7.89 1.05
N ARG A 93 2.83 8.61 2.16
CA ARG A 93 2.32 8.20 3.48
C ARG A 93 0.80 8.13 3.48
N GLU A 94 0.11 9.19 3.05
CA GLU A 94 -1.35 9.24 2.94
C GLU A 94 -1.89 8.05 2.13
N MET A 95 -1.27 7.75 0.97
CA MET A 95 -1.71 6.64 0.13
C MET A 95 -1.54 5.27 0.80
N VAL A 96 -0.51 5.09 1.64
CA VAL A 96 -0.31 3.86 2.43
C VAL A 96 -1.36 3.78 3.54
N GLU A 97 -1.64 4.88 4.23
CA GLU A 97 -2.66 5.00 5.27
C GLU A 97 -4.06 4.67 4.70
N ASP A 98 -4.44 5.31 3.59
CA ASP A 98 -5.69 5.03 2.87
C ASP A 98 -5.81 3.56 2.47
N SER A 99 -4.72 2.97 1.95
CA SER A 99 -4.70 1.58 1.56
C SER A 99 -4.96 0.64 2.75
N TYR A 100 -4.34 0.90 3.90
CA TYR A 100 -4.55 0.15 5.14
C TYR A 100 -6.00 0.30 5.61
N ASP A 101 -6.51 1.53 5.68
CA ASP A 101 -7.88 1.82 6.14
C ASP A 101 -8.94 1.16 5.26
N LEU A 102 -8.75 1.17 3.93
CA LEU A 102 -9.64 0.50 2.99
C LEU A 102 -9.68 -1.02 3.18
N VAL A 103 -8.57 -1.62 3.61
CA VAL A 103 -8.52 -3.05 3.93
C VAL A 103 -9.18 -3.32 5.28
N VAL A 104 -8.90 -2.51 6.30
CA VAL A 104 -9.52 -2.61 7.63
C VAL A 104 -11.04 -2.44 7.55
N ALA A 105 -11.54 -1.47 6.78
CA ALA A 105 -12.97 -1.22 6.60
C ALA A 105 -13.74 -2.46 6.11
N LYS A 106 -13.06 -3.36 5.38
CA LYS A 106 -13.63 -4.62 4.83
C LYS A 106 -13.54 -5.80 5.80
N LEU A 107 -12.89 -5.64 6.96
CA LEU A 107 -12.85 -6.66 8.00
C LEU A 107 -14.18 -6.72 8.77
N PRO A 108 -14.51 -7.89 9.37
CA PRO A 108 -15.62 -8.02 10.30
C PRO A 108 -15.54 -6.97 11.43
N ARG A 109 -16.68 -6.48 11.90
CA ARG A 109 -16.74 -5.43 12.94
C ARG A 109 -15.91 -5.76 14.18
N ALA A 110 -15.93 -7.02 14.64
CA ALA A 110 -15.16 -7.46 15.80
C ALA A 110 -13.65 -7.30 15.60
N GLU A 111 -13.14 -7.55 14.38
CA GLU A 111 -11.73 -7.35 14.07
C GLU A 111 -11.39 -5.87 13.96
N ARG A 112 -12.25 -5.05 13.37
CA ARG A 112 -12.04 -3.60 13.29
C ARG A 112 -11.90 -2.95 14.67
N LEU A 113 -12.77 -3.32 15.61
CA LEU A 113 -12.73 -2.80 16.98
C LEU A 113 -11.42 -3.13 17.73
N ARG A 114 -10.69 -4.18 17.31
CA ARG A 114 -9.36 -4.50 17.87
C ARG A 114 -8.24 -3.68 17.26
N LEU A 115 -8.49 -3.06 16.10
CA LEU A 115 -7.52 -2.27 15.34
C LEU A 115 -7.71 -0.77 15.54
N ASP A 116 -8.85 -0.34 16.08
CA ASP A 116 -9.14 1.05 16.43
C ASP A 116 -8.01 1.59 17.32
N ARG A 117 -7.39 2.67 16.84
CA ARG A 117 -6.39 3.41 17.60
C ARG A 117 -7.13 4.23 18.67
N PRO A 118 -6.68 4.24 19.94
CA PRO A 118 -7.23 5.13 20.95
C PRO A 118 -7.09 6.60 20.58
#